data_AF-A0A928S724-F1
#
_entry.id   AF-A0A928S724-F1
#
_cell.length_a   1.000
_cell.length_b   1.000
_cell.length_c   1.000
_cell.angle_alpha   90.00
_cell.angle_beta   90.00
_cell.angle_gamma   90.00
#
_symmetry.space_group_name_H-M   'P 1'
#
loop_
_entity.id
_entity.type
_entity.pdbx_description
1 polymer ?
#
loop_
_entity_poly.entity_id
_entity_poly.type
_entity_poly.pdbx_seq_one_letter_code
_entity_poly.pdbx_strand_id
1 'polypeptide(L)' 'MKTVTFEAIEFETASEAIQHYYASGYGNDVIALDGKYYVVKKAEADRLAEAGLEFAYVFDHDLPDGRNVILTVPVN' A
#
# COMPACT_ATOMS: atom_id res chain seq x y z
N MET A 1 23.85 2.83 -6.97
CA MET A 1 22.53 2.18 -6.76
C MET A 1 22.31 2.11 -5.27
N LYS A 2 21.29 2.78 -4.73
CA LYS A 2 21.01 2.79 -3.29
C LYS A 2 19.97 1.71 -3.02
N THR A 3 20.32 0.69 -2.25
CA THR A 3 19.37 -0.35 -1.84
C THR A 3 18.56 0.18 -0.66
N VAL A 4 17.24 0.12 -0.75
CA VAL A 4 16.33 0.49 0.34
C VAL A 4 15.66 -0.80 0.84
N THR A 5 15.75 -1.05 2.14
CA THR A 5 15.13 -2.20 2.81
C THR A 5 14.04 -1.69 3.75
N PHE A 6 12.86 -2.28 3.68
CA PHE A 6 11.70 -1.90 4.48
C PHE A 6 10.98 -3.13 5.02
N GLU A 7 10.25 -2.96 6.12
CA GLU A 7 9.39 -4.01 6.68
C GLU A 7 8.03 -4.01 6.01
N ALA A 8 7.61 -5.16 5.50
CA ALA A 8 6.34 -5.32 4.82
C ALA A 8 5.82 -6.76 4.89
N ILE A 9 4.52 -6.90 4.66
CA ILE A 9 3.89 -8.18 4.30
C ILE A 9 3.45 -8.08 2.83
N GLU A 10 3.93 -9.00 2.01
CA GLU A 10 3.68 -9.03 0.56
C GLU A 10 2.40 -9.83 0.23
N PHE A 11 1.65 -9.36 -0.76
CA PHE A 11 0.45 -9.99 -1.29
C PHE A 11 0.43 -9.93 -2.82
N GLU A 12 -0.21 -10.92 -3.44
CA GLU A 12 -0.37 -10.98 -4.90
C GLU A 12 -1.44 -10.00 -5.39
N THR A 13 -2.49 -9.75 -4.58
CA THR A 13 -3.60 -8.88 -4.98
C THR A 13 -3.85 -7.74 -3.98
N ALA A 14 -4.35 -6.62 -4.50
CA ALA A 14 -4.77 -5.48 -3.68
C ALA A 14 -5.83 -5.88 -2.65
N SER A 15 -6.80 -6.71 -3.05
CA SER A 15 -7.89 -7.15 -2.18
C SER A 15 -7.39 -7.94 -0.99
N GLU A 16 -6.42 -8.83 -1.17
CA GLU A 16 -5.83 -9.59 -0.05
C GLU A 16 -5.06 -8.68 0.91
N ALA A 17 -4.28 -7.73 0.36
CA ALA A 17 -3.55 -6.77 1.18
C ALA A 17 -4.50 -5.88 2.01
N ILE A 18 -5.58 -5.38 1.39
CA ILE A 18 -6.60 -4.57 2.05
C ILE A 18 -7.34 -5.39 3.13
N GLN A 19 -7.72 -6.63 2.83
CA GLN A 19 -8.34 -7.51 3.84
C GLN A 19 -7.40 -7.76 5.02
N HIS A 20 -6.12 -7.97 4.76
CA HIS A 20 -5.13 -8.14 5.82
C HIS A 20 -4.94 -6.88 6.65
N TYR A 21 -4.87 -5.71 6.01
CA TYR A 21 -4.84 -4.41 6.69
C TYR A 21 -6.01 -4.27 7.67
N TYR A 22 -7.24 -4.55 7.24
CA TYR A 22 -8.42 -4.47 8.10
C TYR A 22 -8.43 -5.53 9.21
N ALA A 23 -7.96 -6.74 8.95
CA ALA A 23 -8.01 -7.85 9.90
C ALA A 23 -6.91 -7.79 10.97
N SER A 24 -5.72 -7.33 10.60
CA SER A 24 -4.54 -7.39 11.46
C SER A 24 -4.40 -6.18 12.39
N GLY A 25 -4.92 -5.01 11.98
CA GLY A 25 -4.60 -3.73 12.63
C GLY A 25 -3.09 -3.40 12.61
N TYR A 26 -2.31 -4.16 11.84
CA TYR A 26 -0.88 -4.02 11.62
C TYR A 26 -0.66 -3.43 10.23
N GLY A 27 0.29 -2.50 10.13
CA GLY A 27 0.45 -1.70 8.92
C GLY A 27 -0.62 -0.61 8.83
N ASN A 28 -0.18 0.61 8.57
CA ASN A 28 -1.10 1.75 8.49
C ASN A 28 -1.56 1.98 7.05
N ASP A 29 -0.84 1.43 6.08
CA ASP A 29 -1.00 1.73 4.68
C ASP A 29 -0.78 0.46 3.84
N VAL A 30 -1.53 0.36 2.75
CA VAL A 30 -1.26 -0.59 1.67
C VAL A 30 -0.60 0.19 0.54
N ILE A 31 0.49 -0.34 -0.01
CA ILE A 31 1.17 0.25 -1.16
C ILE A 31 1.28 -0.74 -2.32
N ALA A 32 1.25 -0.21 -3.54
CA ALA A 32 1.59 -0.92 -4.76
C ALA A 32 3.01 -0.50 -5.21
N LEU A 33 3.89 -1.48 -5.39
CA LEU A 33 5.26 -1.29 -5.81
C LEU A 33 5.65 -2.45 -6.74
N ASP A 34 6.16 -2.14 -7.93
CA ASP A 34 6.62 -3.12 -8.93
C ASP A 34 5.58 -4.23 -9.24
N GLY A 35 4.31 -3.85 -9.34
CA GLY A 35 3.21 -4.78 -9.65
C GLY A 35 2.78 -5.70 -8.50
N LYS A 36 3.32 -5.50 -7.30
CA LYS A 36 2.95 -6.22 -6.08
C LYS A 36 2.33 -5.30 -5.04
N TYR A 37 1.66 -5.90 -4.05
CA TYR A 37 1.00 -5.18 -2.97
C TYR A 37 1.66 -5.49 -1.63
N TYR A 38 1.81 -4.45 -0.81
CA TYR A 38 2.48 -4.54 0.47
C TYR A 38 1.67 -3.85 1.55
N VAL A 39 1.47 -4.54 2.67
CA VAL A 39 1.02 -3.90 3.91
C VAL A 39 2.26 -3.42 4.66
N VAL A 40 2.34 -2.11 4.91
CA VAL A 40 3.50 -1.45 5.52
C VAL A 40 3.09 -0.54 6.66
N LYS A 41 4.03 -0.26 7.58
CA LYS A 41 3.84 0.81 8.56
C LYS A 41 3.94 2.16 7.86
N LYS A 42 3.20 3.16 8.33
CA LYS A 42 3.26 4.53 7.78
C LYS A 42 4.69 5.07 7.70
N ALA A 43 5.48 4.87 8.75
CA ALA A 43 6.86 5.32 8.79
C ALA A 43 7.75 4.67 7.71
N GLU A 44 7.44 3.44 7.28
CA GLU A 44 8.14 2.81 6.16
C GLU A 44 7.73 3.46 4.84
N ALA A 45 6.44 3.66 4.59
CA ALA A 45 5.96 4.35 3.39
C ALA A 45 6.52 5.78 3.28
N ASP A 46 6.57 6.54 4.38
CA ASP A 46 7.17 7.87 4.43
C ASP A 46 8.68 7.81 4.10
N ARG A 47 9.43 6.84 4.66
CA ARG A 47 10.86 6.64 4.31
C ARG A 47 11.08 6.28 2.84
N LEU A 48 10.19 5.48 2.24
CA LEU A 48 10.25 5.13 0.81
C LEU A 48 10.04 6.38 -0.05
N ALA A 49 9.06 7.22 0.31
CA ALA A 49 8.78 8.47 -0.39
C ALA A 49 9.95 9.46 -0.28
N GLU A 50 10.55 9.62 0.91
CA GLU A 50 11.74 10.44 1.13
C GLU A 50 12.97 9.93 0.39
N ALA A 51 13.07 8.60 0.20
CA ALA A 51 14.11 7.99 -0.60
C ALA A 51 13.91 8.19 -2.12
N GLY A 52 12.79 8.80 -2.53
CA GLY A 52 12.43 9.04 -3.93
C GLY A 52 11.98 7.78 -4.66
N LEU A 53 11.48 6.78 -3.95
CA LEU A 53 10.91 5.59 -4.58
C LEU A 53 9.51 5.90 -5.11
N GLU A 54 9.23 5.47 -6.33
CA GLU A 54 7.90 5.55 -6.96
C GLU A 54 7.06 4.37 -6.49
N PHE A 55 5.91 4.65 -5.88
CA PHE A 55 4.91 3.67 -5.48
C PHE A 55 3.52 4.31 -5.47
N ALA A 56 2.47 3.54 -5.20
CA ALA A 56 1.14 4.11 -4.99
C ALA A 56 0.53 3.63 -3.68
N TYR A 57 -0.13 4.52 -2.94
CA TYR A 57 -1.03 4.10 -1.87
C TYR A 57 -2.26 3.44 -2.45
N VAL A 58 -2.76 2.40 -1.79
CA VAL A 58 -3.90 1.60 -2.22
C VAL A 58 -4.93 1.57 -1.10
N PHE A 59 -6.18 1.86 -1.42
CA PHE A 59 -7.30 1.79 -0.49
C PHE A 59 -8.59 1.49 -1.24
N ASP A 60 -9.51 0.82 -0.58
CA ASP A 60 -10.87 0.68 -1.06
C ASP A 60 -11.71 1.92 -0.71
N HIS A 61 -12.68 2.22 -1.57
CA HIS A 61 -13.55 3.36 -1.43
C HIS A 61 -14.97 2.98 -1.86
N ASP A 62 -15.92 3.21 -0.96
CA ASP A 62 -17.33 3.04 -1.26
C ASP A 62 -17.85 4.27 -2.01
N LEU A 63 -18.33 4.04 -3.23
CA LEU A 63 -18.98 5.06 -4.05
C LEU A 63 -20.44 5.29 -3.59
N PRO A 64 -21.01 6.48 -3.84
CA PRO A 64 -22.41 6.78 -3.50
C PRO A 64 -23.44 5.85 -4.15
N ASP A 65 -23.06 5.13 -5.21
CA ASP A 65 -23.91 4.15 -5.91
C ASP A 65 -23.85 2.74 -5.31
N GLY A 66 -23.14 2.57 -4.19
CA GLY A 66 -23.00 1.31 -3.47
C GLY A 66 -21.92 0.36 -4.02
N ARG A 67 -21.14 0.78 -5.01
CA ARG A 67 -19.97 0.02 -5.47
C ARG A 67 -18.76 0.29 -4.57
N ASN A 68 -17.98 -0.75 -4.29
CA ASN A 68 -16.65 -0.62 -3.71
C ASN A 68 -15.61 -0.65 -4.83
N VAL A 69 -14.73 0.34 -4.87
CA VAL A 69 -13.64 0.45 -5.86
C VAL A 69 -12.30 0.56 -5.17
N ILE A 70 -11.25 0.01 -5.79
CA ILE A 70 -9.88 0.19 -5.33
C ILE A 70 -9.33 1.45 -5.99
N LEU A 71 -8.88 2.38 -5.16
CA LEU A 71 -8.22 3.61 -5.58
C LEU A 71 -6.72 3.48 -5.36
N THR A 72 -5.95 4.04 -6.30
CA THR A 72 -4.51 4.16 -6.19
C THR A 72 -4.10 5.63 -6.25
N VAL A 73 -3.25 6.05 -5.32
CA VAL A 73 -2.71 7.42 -5.28
C VAL A 73 -1.20 7.34 -5.44
N PRO A 74 -0.65 7.75 -6.59
CA PRO A 74 0.78 7.66 -6.86
C PRO A 74 1.56 8.63 -5.95
N VAL A 75 2.76 8.22 -5.58
CA VAL A 75 3.74 8.97 -4.79
C VAL A 75 5.06 8.92 -5.52
N ASN A 76 5.54 10.11 -5.88
CA ASN A 76 6.70 10.40 -6.73
C ASN A 76 6.52 9.95 -8.18
#